data_AF-Q6TEC2-F1
#
_entry.id   AF-Q6TEC2-F1
#
_cell.length_a   1.000
_cell.length_b   1.000
_cell.length_c   1.000
_cell.angle_alpha   90.00
_cell.angle_beta   90.00
_cell.angle_gamma   90.00
#
_symmetry.space_group_name_H-M   'P 1'
#
loop_
_entity.id
_entity.type
_entity.pdbx_description
1 polymer ?
#
loop_
_entity_poly.entity_id
_entity_poly.type
_entity_poly.pdbx_seq_one_letter_code
_entity_poly.pdbx_strand_id
1 'polypeptide(L)'
;RKWSFWFDNQSKPKQGAAWGTTLRKVYSFDTVEEFWCLHDQIFKPSKLPGNADFHLFKDGVEPKWEDPLCASGGKWTLTSKGKGNLDTMWLETLMALIGEQ
;
A
#
# COMPACT_ATOMS: atom_id res chain seq x y z
N ARG A 1 -15.55 6.63 -0.72
CA ARG A 1 -15.14 5.45 -1.52
C ARG A 1 -14.41 4.53 -0.57
N LYS A 2 -14.71 3.22 -0.65
CA LYS A 2 -14.05 2.24 0.21
C LYS A 2 -12.67 1.90 -0.33
N TRP A 3 -11.69 1.87 0.56
CA TRP A 3 -10.30 1.55 0.25
C TRP A 3 -9.82 0.36 1.10
N SER A 4 -8.84 -0.37 0.59
CA SER A 4 -8.21 -1.49 1.26
C SER A 4 -6.71 -1.34 1.29
N PHE A 5 -6.14 -1.50 2.48
CA PHE A 5 -4.72 -1.66 2.69
C PHE A 5 -4.30 -3.11 2.49
N TRP A 6 -3.16 -3.30 1.83
CA TRP A 6 -2.53 -4.59 1.62
C TRP A 6 -1.07 -4.53 2.05
N PHE A 7 -0.57 -5.64 2.57
CA PHE A 7 0.81 -5.77 3.03
C PHE A 7 1.43 -7.03 2.47
N ASP A 8 2.68 -6.91 2.05
CA ASP A 8 3.51 -8.01 1.59
C ASP A 8 4.86 -7.97 2.31
N ASN A 9 5.31 -9.11 2.82
CA ASN A 9 6.62 -9.22 3.47
C ASN A 9 7.51 -10.16 2.67
N GLN A 10 8.40 -9.57 1.89
CA GLN A 10 9.30 -10.28 0.99
C GLN A 10 10.64 -10.65 1.66
N SER A 11 10.75 -10.53 2.99
CA SER A 11 11.97 -10.92 3.72
C SER A 11 12.17 -12.44 3.84
N LYS A 12 11.12 -13.25 3.65
CA LYS A 12 11.19 -14.72 3.72
C LYS A 12 10.38 -15.38 2.59
N PRO A 13 10.73 -15.15 1.31
CA PRO A 13 10.04 -15.84 0.23
C PRO A 13 10.33 -17.33 0.37
N LYS A 14 9.28 -18.17 0.33
CA LYS A 14 9.48 -19.61 0.18
C LYS A 14 10.17 -19.84 -1.16
N GLN A 15 11.21 -20.68 -1.18
CA GLN A 15 11.94 -20.99 -2.41
C GLN A 15 10.96 -21.50 -3.49
N GLY A 16 10.95 -20.86 -4.66
CA GLY A 16 10.03 -21.18 -5.76
C GLY A 16 8.60 -20.65 -5.63
N ALA A 17 8.29 -19.85 -4.61
CA ALA A 17 6.98 -19.22 -4.50
C ALA A 17 6.78 -18.13 -5.55
N ALA A 18 5.58 -18.07 -6.13
CA ALA A 18 5.16 -16.97 -6.98
C ALA A 18 5.10 -15.65 -6.18
N TRP A 19 5.32 -14.54 -6.87
CA TRP A 19 5.15 -13.20 -6.30
C TRP A 19 3.70 -13.01 -5.83
N GLY A 20 3.51 -12.30 -4.71
CA GLY A 20 2.18 -12.05 -4.15
C GLY A 20 1.60 -13.22 -3.33
N THR A 21 2.35 -14.29 -3.07
CA THR A 21 1.90 -15.38 -2.17
C THR A 21 1.80 -14.94 -0.70
N THR A 22 2.57 -13.94 -0.30
CA THR A 22 2.58 -13.34 1.04
C THR A 22 1.76 -12.05 1.14
N LEU A 23 1.27 -11.55 0.01
CA LEU A 23 0.40 -10.39 -0.08
C LEU A 23 -0.94 -10.70 0.58
N ARG A 24 -1.34 -9.88 1.55
CA ARG A 24 -2.60 -10.02 2.27
C ARG A 24 -3.31 -8.69 2.43
N LYS A 25 -4.63 -8.71 2.30
CA LYS A 25 -5.48 -7.58 2.70
C LYS A 25 -5.42 -7.46 4.22
N VAL A 26 -5.10 -6.27 4.72
CA VAL A 26 -4.90 -6.02 6.16
C VAL A 26 -6.14 -5.37 6.76
N TYR A 27 -6.63 -4.30 6.13
CA TYR A 27 -7.74 -3.52 6.64
C TYR A 27 -8.49 -2.84 5.49
N SER A 28 -9.77 -2.59 5.65
CA SER A 28 -10.55 -1.76 4.71
C SER A 28 -11.33 -0.71 5.48
N PHE A 29 -11.38 0.50 4.95
CA PHE A 29 -12.04 1.66 5.54
C PHE A 29 -12.89 2.38 4.49
N ASP A 30 -13.93 3.08 4.92
CA ASP A 30 -14.77 3.91 4.04
C ASP A 30 -14.99 5.33 4.60
N THR A 31 -14.37 5.64 5.74
CA THR A 31 -14.44 6.96 6.38
C THR A 31 -13.07 7.57 6.60
N VAL A 32 -13.02 8.90 6.73
CA VAL A 32 -11.78 9.65 6.98
C VAL A 32 -11.29 9.41 8.41
N GLU A 33 -12.20 9.23 9.35
CA GLU A 33 -11.93 8.94 10.75
C GLU A 33 -11.24 7.58 10.91
N GLU A 34 -11.74 6.54 10.21
CA GLU A 34 -11.09 5.24 10.17
C GLU A 34 -9.69 5.33 9.55
N PHE A 35 -9.52 6.09 8.47
CA PHE A 35 -8.21 6.32 7.87
C PHE A 35 -7.20 6.89 8.87
N TRP A 36 -7.56 7.98 9.58
CA TRP A 36 -6.67 8.62 10.54
C TRP A 36 -6.38 7.75 11.76
N CYS A 37 -7.38 6.98 12.24
CA CYS A 37 -7.20 6.01 13.31
C CYS A 37 -6.12 4.96 12.97
N LEU A 38 -6.06 4.54 11.69
CA LEU A 38 -5.09 3.55 11.21
C LEU A 38 -3.71 4.15 10.94
N HIS A 39 -3.65 5.36 10.39
CA HIS A 39 -2.40 6.00 9.97
C HIS A 39 -1.42 6.14 11.14
N ASP A 40 -1.89 6.60 12.30
CA ASP A 40 -1.04 6.83 13.47
C ASP A 40 -0.48 5.54 14.08
N GLN A 41 -1.24 4.43 13.96
CA GLN A 41 -0.89 3.16 14.60
C GLN A 41 -0.05 2.25 13.71
N ILE A 42 -0.26 2.26 12.39
CA ILE A 42 0.19 1.12 11.57
C ILE A 42 1.13 1.52 10.42
N PHE A 43 1.08 2.74 9.86
CA PHE A 43 1.59 2.92 8.48
C PHE A 43 2.53 4.10 8.26
N LYS A 44 3.68 4.09 8.94
CA LYS A 44 4.85 4.88 8.53
C LYS A 44 5.83 3.99 7.76
N PRO A 45 6.09 4.25 6.46
CA PRO A 45 7.09 3.50 5.69
C PRO A 45 8.43 3.32 6.42
N SER A 46 8.86 4.33 7.18
CA SER A 46 10.09 4.29 7.99
C SER A 46 10.13 3.18 9.05
N LYS A 47 8.96 2.71 9.52
CA LYS A 47 8.79 1.66 10.53
C LYS A 47 8.56 0.27 9.94
N LEU A 48 8.43 0.15 8.62
CA LEU A 48 8.23 -1.15 7.98
C LEU A 48 9.49 -2.02 8.09
N PRO A 49 9.33 -3.35 8.17
CA PRO A 49 10.45 -4.28 8.04
C PRO A 49 11.17 -4.08 6.70
N GLY A 50 12.46 -4.42 6.64
CA GLY A 50 13.18 -4.44 5.37
C GLY A 50 12.52 -5.40 4.37
N ASN A 51 12.47 -4.99 3.09
CA ASN A 51 11.80 -5.73 2.00
C ASN A 51 10.30 -5.98 2.26
N ALA A 52 9.63 -5.05 2.93
CA ALA A 52 8.17 -5.06 3.01
C ALA A 52 7.57 -4.06 2.03
N ASP A 53 6.50 -4.46 1.37
CA ASP A 53 5.68 -3.60 0.54
C ASP A 53 4.34 -3.33 1.22
N PHE A 54 3.87 -2.10 1.06
CA PHE A 54 2.60 -1.66 1.60
C PHE A 54 1.82 -0.91 0.52
N HIS A 55 0.53 -1.25 0.38
CA HIS A 55 -0.28 -0.81 -0.75
C HIS A 55 -1.63 -0.30 -0.27
N LEU A 56 -2.15 0.77 -0.89
CA LEU A 56 -3.54 1.22 -0.76
C LEU A 56 -4.22 1.13 -2.13
N PHE A 57 -5.30 0.37 -2.21
CA PHE A 57 -6.08 0.20 -3.43
C PHE A 57 -7.57 0.41 -3.14
N LYS A 58 -8.36 0.73 -4.18
CA LYS A 58 -9.82 0.75 -4.06
C LYS A 58 -10.30 -0.65 -3.65
N ASP A 59 -11.32 -0.73 -2.78
CA ASP A 59 -11.81 -2.04 -2.36
C ASP A 59 -12.33 -2.83 -3.57
N GLY A 60 -12.05 -4.14 -3.56
CA GLY A 60 -12.29 -5.03 -4.70
C GLY A 60 -11.18 -5.07 -5.76
N VAL A 61 -10.18 -4.19 -5.70
CA VAL A 61 -9.00 -4.24 -6.59
C VAL A 61 -7.83 -4.85 -5.86
N GLU A 62 -7.26 -5.93 -6.41
CA GLU A 62 -6.03 -6.50 -5.87
C GLU A 62 -4.81 -5.76 -6.42
N PRO A 63 -3.76 -5.54 -5.60
CA PRO A 63 -2.54 -4.88 -6.06
C PRO A 63 -1.69 -5.85 -6.90
N LYS A 64 -2.24 -6.36 -7.99
CA LYS A 64 -1.61 -7.31 -8.92
C LYS A 64 -1.80 -6.81 -10.35
N TRP A 65 -0.78 -7.04 -11.18
CA TRP A 65 -0.84 -6.71 -12.62
C TRP A 65 -1.86 -7.59 -13.38
N GLU A 66 -2.21 -8.75 -12.82
CA GLU A 66 -3.21 -9.69 -13.35
C GLU A 66 -4.65 -9.23 -13.10
N ASP A 67 -4.87 -8.26 -12.20
CA ASP A 67 -6.19 -7.70 -11.99
C ASP A 67 -6.65 -7.02 -13.29
N PRO A 68 -7.84 -7.35 -13.83
CA PRO A 68 -8.32 -6.78 -15.09
C PRO A 68 -8.32 -5.24 -15.11
N LEU A 69 -8.51 -4.60 -13.95
CA LEU A 69 -8.49 -3.14 -13.83
C LEU A 69 -7.08 -2.55 -13.89
N CYS A 70 -6.05 -3.35 -13.62
CA CYS A 70 -4.65 -2.96 -13.65
C CYS A 70 -3.93 -3.41 -14.93
N ALA A 71 -4.45 -4.41 -15.64
CA ALA A 71 -3.77 -5.10 -16.74
C ALA A 71 -3.35 -4.18 -17.92
N SER A 72 -4.15 -3.17 -18.25
CA SER A 72 -3.84 -2.19 -19.29
C SER A 72 -3.31 -0.86 -18.75
N GLY A 73 -2.93 -0.83 -17.47
CA GLY A 73 -2.51 0.38 -16.76
C GLY A 73 -1.00 0.59 -16.73
N GLY A 74 -0.56 1.36 -15.73
CA GLY A 74 0.84 1.62 -15.44
C GLY A 74 1.00 2.19 -14.04
N LYS A 75 2.23 2.54 -13.66
CA LYS A 75 2.51 3.19 -12.37
C LYS A 75 3.55 4.29 -12.51
N TRP A 76 3.39 5.35 -11.73
CA TRP A 76 4.45 6.31 -11.47
C TRP A 76 5.26 5.84 -10.27
N THR A 77 6.59 5.92 -10.35
CA THR A 77 7.48 5.50 -9.27
C THR A 77 8.35 6.67 -8.86
N LEU A 78 8.34 6.98 -7.56
CA LEU A 78 9.21 7.99 -6.95
C LEU A 78 10.12 7.30 -5.95
N THR A 79 11.40 7.67 -5.97
CA THR A 79 12.42 7.11 -5.08
C THR A 79 12.92 8.18 -4.12
N SER A 80 12.77 7.94 -2.81
CA SER A 80 13.35 8.81 -1.78
C SER A 80 14.66 8.21 -1.24
N LYS A 81 15.68 9.06 -1.06
CA LYS A 81 16.96 8.68 -0.44
C LYS A 81 16.92 8.66 1.10
N GLY A 82 15.89 9.24 1.72
CA GLY A 82 15.77 9.39 3.17
C GLY A 82 14.43 8.93 3.72
N LYS A 83 14.44 8.22 4.85
CA LYS A 83 13.24 7.64 5.48
C LYS A 83 12.23 8.71 5.93
N GLY A 84 12.69 9.86 6.44
CA GLY A 84 11.80 10.94 6.90
C GLY A 84 10.96 11.53 5.77
N ASN A 85 11.57 11.79 4.61
CA ASN A 85 10.85 12.32 3.45
C ASN A 85 9.86 11.30 2.88
N LEU A 86 10.17 9.99 2.99
CA LEU A 86 9.30 8.94 2.48
C LEU A 86 7.97 8.89 3.27
N ASP A 87 8.00 9.08 4.59
CA ASP A 87 6.79 9.11 5.41
C ASP A 87 5.84 10.25 4.99
N THR A 88 6.39 11.45 4.76
CA THR A 88 5.60 12.61 4.30
C THR A 88 5.04 12.38 2.90
N MET A 89 5.88 11.98 1.94
CA MET A 89 5.44 11.70 0.57
C MET A 89 4.34 10.64 0.53
N TRP A 90 4.47 9.60 1.36
CA TRP A 90 3.48 8.56 1.47
C TRP A 90 2.15 9.10 2.01
N LEU A 91 2.17 9.83 3.14
CA LEU A 91 0.95 10.41 3.71
C LEU A 91 0.27 11.37 2.72
N GLU A 92 1.02 12.27 2.08
CA GLU A 92 0.47 13.20 1.08
C GLU A 92 -0.17 12.45 -0.10
N THR A 93 0.48 11.39 -0.59
CA THR A 93 -0.09 10.55 -1.65
C THR A 93 -1.40 9.88 -1.19
N LEU A 94 -1.44 9.33 0.03
CA LEU A 94 -2.65 8.71 0.57
C LEU A 94 -3.78 9.73 0.72
N MET A 95 -3.49 10.92 1.25
CA MET A 95 -4.47 11.99 1.41
C MET A 95 -5.04 12.47 0.07
N ALA A 96 -4.19 12.64 -0.95
CA ALA A 96 -4.63 13.00 -2.29
C ALA A 96 -5.54 11.93 -2.91
N LEU A 97 -5.20 10.65 -2.74
CA LEU A 97 -6.00 9.53 -3.24
C LEU A 97 -7.37 9.43 -2.56
N ILE A 98 -7.42 9.41 -1.22
CA ILE A 98 -8.69 9.26 -0.49
C ILE A 98 -9.54 10.53 -0.57
N GLY A 99 -8.91 11.69 -0.76
CA GLY A 99 -9.57 12.98 -0.95
C GLY A 99 -10.08 13.22 -2.38
N GLU A 100 -9.81 12.29 -3.30
CA GLU A 100 -10.22 12.37 -4.72
C GLU A 100 -9.78 13.68 -5.42
N GLN A 101 -8.53 14.12 -5.16
CA GLN A 101 -7.90 15.27 -5.82
C GLN A 101 -7.42 14.98 -7.25
#